data_AF-A0A8J4MVC1-F1
#
_entry.id   AF-A0A8J4MVC1-F1
#
_cell.length_a   1.000
_cell.length_b   1.000
_cell.length_c   1.000
_cell.angle_alpha   90.00
_cell.angle_beta   90.00
_cell.angle_gamma   90.00
#
_symmetry.space_group_name_H-M   'P 1'
#
loop_
_entity.id
_entity.type
_entity.pdbx_description
1 polymer ?
#
loop_
_entity_poly.entity_id
_entity_poly.type
_entity_poly.pdbx_seq_one_letter_code
_entity_poly.pdbx_strand_id
1 'polypeptide(L)'
;MQTPRMAGRKRGRPPLQPAPIKMAVHNLYSAPAGALPVVKIPKKRGRKPGYKLKSRVLMTPLAISPPRSTPEPDISSIPQDAATIPNSATPQALTVCIYVNKQANLGPYLDRKKVQQLPEHFGPERPSAALQQAVQACIDCALQQKAVFSLIKQGYGGEMVSVSASFEGKQHLLSLLVVNSIGYVLRFLKKLCRSLLCDNLFSNQPFQQYNAVSESPEVYENGRMEA
;
A
#
# COMPACT_ATOMS: atom_id res chain seq x y z
N MET A 1 31.38 62.06 -18.29
CA MET A 1 31.31 61.68 -16.86
C MET A 1 30.02 60.92 -16.63
N GLN A 2 30.12 59.80 -15.90
CA GLN A 2 29.07 58.96 -15.30
C GLN A 2 28.57 57.73 -16.08
N THR A 3 28.57 56.64 -15.31
CA THR A 3 28.43 55.21 -15.57
C THR A 3 26.97 54.73 -15.40
N PRO A 4 26.63 53.50 -15.84
CA PRO A 4 25.25 53.02 -15.92
C PRO A 4 24.75 52.41 -14.60
N ARG A 5 23.42 52.39 -14.40
CA ARG A 5 22.75 51.56 -13.39
C ARG A 5 21.79 50.58 -14.07
N MET A 6 22.14 49.29 -14.01
CA MET A 6 21.22 48.16 -14.21
C MET A 6 20.50 47.85 -12.90
N ALA A 7 19.21 47.47 -12.96
CA ALA A 7 18.68 46.28 -12.28
C ALA A 7 17.20 46.05 -12.65
N GLY A 8 16.84 44.81 -12.97
CA GLY A 8 15.43 44.42 -13.09
C GLY A 8 15.10 43.19 -13.96
N ARG A 9 15.97 42.18 -14.13
CA ARG A 9 15.60 40.95 -14.85
C ARG A 9 14.76 40.02 -13.97
N LYS A 10 13.47 39.89 -14.28
CA LYS A 10 12.60 38.80 -13.78
C LYS A 10 12.97 37.49 -14.49
N ARG A 11 13.27 36.48 -13.68
CA ARG A 11 13.54 35.10 -14.09
C ARG A 11 12.24 34.39 -14.47
N GLY A 12 12.28 33.55 -15.51
CA GLY A 12 11.46 32.35 -15.54
C GLY A 12 10.61 32.12 -16.78
N ARG A 13 11.22 31.59 -17.86
CA ARG A 13 10.65 30.51 -18.67
C ARG A 13 11.75 29.86 -19.53
N PRO A 14 11.96 28.53 -19.49
CA PRO A 14 12.84 27.86 -20.44
C PRO A 14 12.14 27.73 -21.81
N PRO A 15 12.79 28.06 -22.95
CA PRO A 15 12.25 27.77 -24.26
C PRO A 15 12.38 26.27 -24.62
N LEU A 16 11.33 25.76 -25.25
CA LEU A 16 11.21 24.43 -25.86
C LEU A 16 11.86 24.44 -27.26
N GLN A 17 12.62 23.38 -27.61
CA GLN A 17 12.93 22.82 -28.96
C GLN A 17 14.42 22.47 -29.23
N PRO A 18 14.71 21.49 -30.13
CA PRO A 18 15.74 20.46 -29.95
C PRO A 18 17.10 20.77 -30.60
N ALA A 19 18.18 20.27 -30.00
CA ALA A 19 19.55 20.41 -30.52
C ALA A 19 19.93 19.28 -31.51
N PRO A 20 20.71 19.57 -32.57
CA PRO A 20 21.02 18.61 -33.62
C PRO A 20 22.12 17.61 -33.26
N ILE A 21 21.95 16.40 -33.79
CA ILE A 21 22.85 15.25 -33.73
C ILE A 21 24.20 15.58 -34.37
N LYS A 22 25.30 15.30 -33.66
CA LYS A 22 26.64 15.18 -34.25
C LYS A 22 27.15 13.77 -33.96
N MET A 23 27.21 12.94 -34.99
CA MET A 23 27.90 11.65 -34.96
C MET A 23 29.40 11.88 -35.13
N ALA A 24 30.22 11.12 -34.39
CA ALA A 24 31.62 10.88 -34.71
C ALA A 24 31.91 9.38 -34.53
N VAL A 25 32.52 8.81 -35.56
CA VAL A 25 32.70 7.38 -35.82
C VAL A 25 34.01 6.86 -35.18
N HIS A 26 33.95 5.59 -34.77
CA HIS A 26 34.97 4.62 -34.31
C HIS A 26 36.47 4.95 -34.42
N ASN A 27 37.24 4.48 -33.42
CA ASN A 27 38.48 3.74 -33.68
C ASN A 27 38.79 2.68 -32.61
N LEU A 28 39.26 1.53 -33.08
CA LEU A 28 39.63 0.30 -32.36
C LEU A 28 41.13 0.28 -32.07
N TYR A 29 41.57 -0.01 -30.83
CA TYR A 29 42.78 -0.81 -30.54
C TYR A 29 42.87 -1.17 -29.04
N SER A 30 43.51 -2.30 -28.73
CA SER A 30 43.48 -3.04 -27.46
C SER A 30 44.84 -3.02 -26.73
N ALA A 31 44.81 -2.78 -25.39
CA ALA A 31 45.66 -3.29 -24.27
C ALA A 31 47.23 -3.17 -24.29
N PRO A 32 47.97 -3.39 -23.16
CA PRO A 32 47.65 -3.36 -21.71
C PRO A 32 48.67 -2.55 -20.83
N ALA A 33 48.47 -2.58 -19.50
CA ALA A 33 49.45 -2.47 -18.39
C ALA A 33 49.22 -1.31 -17.38
N GLY A 34 48.76 -1.71 -16.18
CA GLY A 34 49.27 -1.29 -14.87
C GLY A 34 49.28 0.19 -14.49
N ALA A 35 48.26 0.64 -13.76
CA ALA A 35 48.39 1.48 -12.56
C ALA A 35 47.02 1.80 -11.95
N LEU A 36 46.81 1.41 -10.69
CA LEU A 36 45.67 1.85 -9.88
C LEU A 36 45.90 3.29 -9.41
N PRO A 37 44.97 4.24 -9.59
CA PRO A 37 45.01 5.48 -8.84
C PRO A 37 44.15 5.37 -7.58
N VAL A 38 44.85 5.33 -6.45
CA VAL A 38 44.51 5.82 -5.11
C VAL A 38 43.14 6.48 -4.96
N VAL A 39 42.32 5.85 -4.12
CA VAL A 39 41.08 6.39 -3.54
C VAL A 39 41.41 7.64 -2.73
N LYS A 40 41.08 8.82 -3.24
CA LYS A 40 41.15 10.08 -2.48
C LYS A 40 39.91 10.19 -1.60
N ILE A 41 40.05 9.74 -0.36
CA ILE A 41 39.07 9.90 0.72
C ILE A 41 38.90 11.40 1.01
N PRO A 42 37.72 12.01 0.85
CA PRO A 42 37.50 13.36 1.31
C PRO A 42 37.51 13.38 2.84
N LYS A 43 38.51 14.06 3.42
CA LYS A 43 38.63 14.36 4.85
C LYS A 43 37.31 14.90 5.40
N LYS A 44 36.71 14.18 6.36
CA LYS A 44 35.60 14.68 7.19
C LYS A 44 35.97 16.03 7.79
N ARG A 45 35.34 17.10 7.32
CA ARG A 45 35.33 18.40 8.01
C ARG A 45 34.63 18.18 9.36
N GLY A 46 35.38 18.32 10.45
CA GLY A 46 34.89 18.21 11.81
C GLY A 46 33.76 19.21 12.10
N ARG A 47 32.96 18.89 13.12
CA ARG A 47 31.89 19.75 13.65
C ARG A 47 32.51 21.07 14.14
N LYS A 48 31.84 22.19 13.85
CA LYS A 48 32.24 23.53 14.32
C LYS A 48 32.30 23.55 15.87
N PRO A 49 33.42 23.98 16.48
CA PRO A 49 33.51 24.21 17.91
C PRO A 49 32.68 25.43 18.35
N GLY A 50 31.95 25.30 19.45
CA GLY A 50 31.53 26.44 20.26
C GLY A 50 30.06 26.84 20.18
N TYR A 51 29.18 26.12 20.87
CA TYR A 51 27.97 26.72 21.48
C TYR A 51 27.85 26.18 22.92
N LYS A 52 27.97 27.08 23.89
CA LYS A 52 27.91 26.81 25.33
C LYS A 52 26.44 26.56 25.72
N LEU A 53 26.09 25.32 26.08
CA LEU A 53 24.84 25.03 26.79
C LEU A 53 25.04 25.43 28.27
N LYS A 54 24.40 26.52 28.71
CA LYS A 54 24.36 26.87 30.13
C LYS A 54 23.35 25.97 30.82
N SER A 55 23.82 25.14 31.75
CA SER A 55 22.98 24.46 32.72
C SER A 55 22.48 25.48 33.74
N ARG A 56 21.17 25.54 33.98
CA ARG A 56 20.58 26.26 35.11
C ARG A 56 19.64 25.31 35.86
N VAL A 57 20.12 24.85 37.01
CA VAL A 57 19.45 24.17 38.12
C VAL A 57 20.05 24.86 39.34
N LEU A 58 19.41 25.32 40.41
CA LEU A 58 18.07 25.31 41.01
C LEU A 58 18.09 26.49 42.02
N MET A 59 16.95 27.02 42.47
CA MET A 59 16.75 27.44 43.88
C MET A 59 15.25 27.70 44.14
N THR A 60 14.69 26.93 45.08
CA THR A 60 13.38 27.09 45.79
C THR A 60 13.48 28.23 46.82
N PRO A 61 12.39 28.76 47.47
CA PRO A 61 11.60 28.02 48.48
C PRO A 61 10.10 28.45 48.69
N LEU A 62 9.45 27.79 49.66
CA LEU A 62 8.20 28.06 50.42
C LEU A 62 6.89 27.56 49.78
N ALA A 63 6.29 26.48 50.30
CA ALA A 63 5.51 26.33 51.55
C ALA A 63 4.08 26.88 51.44
N ILE A 64 3.09 25.97 51.42
CA ILE A 64 1.80 26.01 52.14
C ILE A 64 1.22 24.59 52.05
N SER A 65 0.98 23.98 53.21
CA SER A 65 0.29 22.70 53.41
C SER A 65 -1.22 22.83 53.19
N PRO A 66 -1.96 21.70 53.10
CA PRO A 66 -3.07 21.56 54.04
C PRO A 66 -3.07 20.25 54.86
N PRO A 67 -3.76 20.21 56.01
CA PRO A 67 -3.63 19.18 57.04
C PRO A 67 -4.69 18.04 56.94
N ARG A 68 -4.30 16.87 57.49
CA ARG A 68 -5.05 15.96 58.40
C ARG A 68 -6.38 15.31 57.95
N SER A 69 -6.38 13.96 57.94
CA SER A 69 -7.37 12.95 58.43
C SER A 69 -8.86 13.33 58.46
N THR A 70 -9.87 12.52 58.07
CA THR A 70 -10.15 11.05 58.04
C THR A 70 -11.60 10.89 57.42
N PRO A 71 -12.38 9.82 57.69
CA PRO A 71 -12.68 8.61 56.91
C PRO A 71 -14.05 8.64 56.17
N GLU A 72 -14.36 7.60 55.37
CA GLU A 72 -15.65 7.40 54.67
C GLU A 72 -16.90 7.49 55.59
N PRO A 73 -18.04 7.92 55.02
CA PRO A 73 -19.23 7.07 55.11
C PRO A 73 -20.10 7.03 53.84
N ASP A 74 -20.52 5.81 53.53
CA ASP A 74 -21.85 5.33 53.12
C ASP A 74 -22.72 6.02 52.04
N ILE A 75 -23.21 5.12 51.18
CA ILE A 75 -24.42 5.09 50.34
C ILE A 75 -25.39 6.29 50.40
N SER A 76 -25.72 6.85 49.23
CA SER A 76 -27.12 6.98 48.78
C SER A 76 -27.25 7.70 47.43
N SER A 77 -27.90 6.98 46.50
CA SER A 77 -28.81 7.43 45.45
C SER A 77 -28.59 8.81 44.82
N ILE A 78 -28.03 8.82 43.61
CA ILE A 78 -28.27 9.89 42.63
C ILE A 78 -28.90 9.22 41.39
N PRO A 79 -30.13 9.57 41.00
CA PRO A 79 -30.74 9.02 39.80
C PRO A 79 -29.94 9.49 38.57
N GLN A 80 -29.56 8.53 37.74
CA GLN A 80 -29.02 8.78 36.41
C GLN A 80 -30.11 9.44 35.57
N ASP A 81 -30.13 10.77 35.51
CA ASP A 81 -31.02 11.48 34.59
C ASP A 81 -30.26 12.53 33.76
N ALA A 82 -30.62 12.53 32.47
CA ALA A 82 -30.41 13.56 31.48
C ALA A 82 -28.97 13.95 31.07
N ALA A 83 -28.22 12.99 30.54
CA ALA A 83 -27.33 13.25 29.41
C ALA A 83 -27.23 12.02 28.51
N THR A 84 -28.32 11.69 27.81
CA THR A 84 -28.26 10.82 26.63
C THR A 84 -27.49 11.56 25.54
N ILE A 85 -26.17 11.59 25.67
CA ILE A 85 -25.30 11.71 24.51
C ILE A 85 -25.43 10.35 23.82
N PRO A 86 -25.99 10.25 22.60
CA PRO A 86 -25.76 9.03 21.83
C PRO A 86 -24.25 8.94 21.60
N ASN A 87 -23.57 8.09 22.36
CA ASN A 87 -22.19 7.68 22.12
C ASN A 87 -22.10 6.82 20.84
N SER A 88 -22.70 7.29 19.74
CA SER A 88 -22.80 6.58 18.46
C SER A 88 -22.52 7.51 17.30
N ALA A 89 -21.50 8.34 17.43
CA ALA A 89 -20.87 9.00 16.29
C ALA A 89 -19.37 8.74 16.31
N THR A 90 -18.98 7.47 16.38
CA THR A 90 -17.73 7.08 15.73
C THR A 90 -17.88 7.49 14.26
N PRO A 91 -16.93 8.25 13.67
CA PRO A 91 -17.01 8.59 12.26
C PRO A 91 -17.09 7.27 11.48
N GLN A 92 -18.20 7.05 10.77
CA GLN A 92 -18.37 5.88 9.92
C GLN A 92 -17.30 5.96 8.82
N ALA A 93 -16.17 5.30 9.08
CA ALA A 93 -15.10 5.20 8.11
C ALA A 93 -15.68 4.50 6.87
N LEU A 94 -15.40 5.05 5.68
CA LEU A 94 -15.82 4.44 4.43
C LEU A 94 -15.32 2.99 4.40
N THR A 95 -16.24 2.04 4.24
CA THR A 95 -15.96 0.61 4.11
C THR A 95 -16.30 0.10 2.73
N VAL A 96 -15.63 -0.97 2.31
CA VAL A 96 -15.89 -1.66 1.04
C VAL A 96 -15.73 -3.16 1.22
N CYS A 97 -16.52 -3.92 0.45
CA CYS A 97 -16.34 -5.36 0.26
C CYS A 97 -15.92 -5.62 -1.19
N ILE A 98 -14.88 -6.44 -1.37
CA ILE A 98 -14.42 -6.91 -2.67
C ILE A 98 -14.66 -8.41 -2.73
N TYR A 99 -15.57 -8.84 -3.59
CA TYR A 99 -15.89 -10.24 -3.80
C TYR A 99 -14.95 -10.87 -4.83
N VAL A 100 -14.64 -12.15 -4.63
CA VAL A 100 -13.75 -12.94 -5.48
C VAL A 100 -14.57 -13.93 -6.31
N ASN A 101 -14.48 -13.81 -7.63
CA ASN A 101 -15.10 -14.76 -8.55
C ASN A 101 -14.20 -15.98 -8.75
N LYS A 102 -14.49 -17.07 -8.04
CA LYS A 102 -13.74 -18.32 -8.17
C LYS A 102 -13.92 -19.01 -9.53
N GLN A 103 -14.93 -18.62 -10.30
CA GLN A 103 -15.23 -19.15 -11.63
C GLN A 103 -14.71 -18.26 -12.77
N ALA A 104 -14.04 -17.16 -12.46
CA ALA A 104 -13.46 -16.28 -13.48
C ALA A 104 -12.39 -17.00 -14.30
N ASN A 105 -12.16 -16.52 -15.52
CA ASN A 105 -10.97 -16.89 -16.26
C ASN A 105 -9.76 -16.27 -15.55
N LEU A 106 -8.81 -17.11 -15.12
CA LEU A 106 -7.68 -16.69 -14.28
C LEU A 106 -6.43 -16.30 -15.10
N GLY A 107 -6.50 -16.41 -16.43
CA GLY A 107 -5.39 -16.11 -17.31
C GLY A 107 -4.18 -17.04 -17.09
N PRO A 108 -3.03 -16.72 -17.71
CA PRO A 108 -1.83 -17.55 -17.62
C PRO A 108 -1.00 -17.30 -16.34
N TYR A 109 -1.32 -16.27 -15.56
CA TYR A 109 -0.49 -15.83 -14.44
C TYR A 109 -0.94 -16.38 -13.08
N LEU A 110 -2.22 -16.73 -12.93
CA LEU A 110 -2.81 -17.16 -11.65
C LEU A 110 -3.09 -18.66 -11.63
N ASP A 111 -2.83 -19.27 -10.48
CA ASP A 111 -3.09 -20.69 -10.24
C ASP A 111 -4.54 -20.92 -9.79
N ARG A 112 -5.26 -21.77 -10.52
CA ARG A 112 -6.67 -22.08 -10.23
C ARG A 112 -6.86 -22.72 -8.87
N LYS A 113 -5.95 -23.59 -8.42
CA LYS A 113 -6.07 -24.27 -7.12
C LYS A 113 -5.92 -23.27 -5.98
N LYS A 114 -5.00 -22.31 -6.11
CA LYS A 114 -4.80 -21.26 -5.11
C LYS A 114 -5.97 -20.28 -5.06
N VAL A 115 -6.49 -19.87 -6.22
CA VAL A 115 -7.67 -18.98 -6.27
C VAL A 115 -8.91 -19.64 -5.66
N GLN A 116 -9.08 -20.95 -5.81
CA GLN A 116 -10.18 -21.67 -5.16
C GLN A 116 -10.07 -21.66 -3.62
N GLN A 117 -8.85 -21.59 -3.08
CA GLN A 117 -8.58 -21.50 -1.64
C GLN A 117 -8.71 -20.07 -1.08
N LEU A 118 -8.82 -19.05 -1.94
CA LEU A 118 -9.03 -17.68 -1.48
C LEU A 118 -10.36 -17.52 -0.74
N PRO A 119 -10.44 -16.54 0.17
CA PRO A 119 -11.72 -16.15 0.76
C PRO A 119 -12.68 -15.68 -0.34
N GLU A 120 -13.97 -15.82 -0.08
CA GLU A 120 -15.02 -15.42 -1.02
C GLU A 120 -15.09 -13.89 -1.19
N HIS A 121 -14.69 -13.14 -0.18
CA HIS A 121 -14.62 -11.69 -0.22
C HIS A 121 -13.57 -11.15 0.77
N PHE A 122 -13.14 -9.91 0.52
CA PHE A 122 -12.30 -9.10 1.39
C PHE A 122 -13.13 -7.93 1.90
N GLY A 123 -13.28 -7.81 3.22
CA GLY A 123 -14.07 -6.75 3.87
C GLY A 123 -15.25 -7.26 4.70
N PRO A 124 -16.04 -6.35 5.31
CA PRO A 124 -16.00 -4.90 5.14
C PRO A 124 -14.78 -4.24 5.81
N GLU A 125 -13.91 -3.62 5.02
CA GLU A 125 -12.70 -2.95 5.50
C GLU A 125 -12.52 -1.57 4.84
N ARG A 126 -11.55 -0.78 5.32
CA ARG A 126 -11.15 0.48 4.67
C ARG A 126 -10.68 0.19 3.23
N PRO A 127 -10.97 1.08 2.25
CA PRO A 127 -10.61 0.86 0.85
C PRO A 127 -9.14 0.52 0.61
N SER A 128 -8.22 1.11 1.38
CA SER A 128 -6.78 0.80 1.30
C SER A 128 -6.45 -0.63 1.71
N ALA A 129 -7.07 -1.12 2.79
CA ALA A 129 -6.80 -2.45 3.32
C ALA A 129 -7.41 -3.53 2.43
N ALA A 130 -8.65 -3.32 1.97
CA ALA A 130 -9.30 -4.21 1.01
C ALA A 130 -8.51 -4.28 -0.32
N LEU A 131 -7.98 -3.15 -0.80
CA LEU A 131 -7.10 -3.11 -1.98
C LEU A 131 -5.81 -3.90 -1.74
N GLN A 132 -5.16 -3.70 -0.60
CA GLN A 132 -3.94 -4.41 -0.23
C GLN A 132 -4.19 -5.93 -0.19
N GLN A 133 -5.25 -6.38 0.47
CA GLN A 133 -5.62 -7.79 0.57
C GLN A 133 -5.87 -8.41 -0.81
N ALA A 134 -6.65 -7.74 -1.67
CA ALA A 134 -6.93 -8.24 -3.00
C ALA A 134 -5.67 -8.35 -3.88
N VAL A 135 -4.77 -7.36 -3.80
CA VAL A 135 -3.50 -7.38 -4.54
C VAL A 135 -2.54 -8.45 -3.99
N GLN A 136 -2.43 -8.56 -2.67
CA GLN A 136 -1.63 -9.59 -2.01
C GLN A 136 -2.12 -10.99 -2.40
N ALA A 137 -3.43 -11.22 -2.35
CA ALA A 137 -4.05 -12.47 -2.78
C ALA A 137 -3.72 -12.82 -4.25
N CYS A 138 -3.70 -11.84 -5.15
CA CYS A 138 -3.26 -12.06 -6.54
C CYS A 138 -1.81 -12.51 -6.64
N ILE A 139 -0.92 -11.89 -5.86
CA ILE A 139 0.51 -12.23 -5.85
C ILE A 139 0.69 -13.65 -5.29
N ASP A 140 0.01 -13.97 -4.19
CA ASP A 140 0.13 -15.28 -3.53
C ASP A 140 -0.42 -16.40 -4.43
N CYS A 141 -1.49 -16.10 -5.17
CA CYS A 141 -2.08 -17.00 -6.16
C CYS A 141 -1.29 -17.09 -7.47
N ALA A 142 -0.27 -16.28 -7.68
CA ALA A 142 0.47 -16.29 -8.94
C ALA A 142 1.28 -17.59 -9.10
N LEU A 143 1.30 -18.11 -10.34
CA LEU A 143 2.22 -19.15 -10.80
C LEU A 143 3.65 -18.59 -10.90
N GLN A 144 3.77 -17.33 -11.33
CA GLN A 144 5.03 -16.61 -11.46
C GLN A 144 4.96 -15.28 -10.70
N GLN A 145 5.27 -15.30 -9.40
CA GLN A 145 5.17 -14.10 -8.54
C GLN A 145 5.99 -12.92 -9.08
N LYS A 146 7.21 -13.16 -9.58
CA LYS A 146 8.06 -12.11 -10.18
C LYS A 146 7.38 -11.37 -11.34
N ALA A 147 6.68 -12.11 -12.23
CA ALA A 147 5.99 -11.54 -13.36
C ALA A 147 4.80 -10.69 -12.90
N VAL A 148 3.93 -11.23 -12.04
CA VAL A 148 2.79 -10.51 -11.47
C VAL A 148 3.22 -9.27 -10.70
N PHE A 149 4.25 -9.40 -9.88
CA PHE A 149 4.80 -8.31 -9.08
C PHE A 149 5.34 -7.16 -9.94
N SER A 150 5.95 -7.47 -11.10
CA SER A 150 6.43 -6.46 -12.05
C SER A 150 5.33 -5.69 -12.79
N LEU A 151 4.13 -6.28 -12.91
CA LEU A 151 2.97 -5.65 -13.55
C LEU A 151 2.27 -4.66 -12.62
N ILE A 152 2.39 -4.86 -11.30
CA ILE A 152 1.83 -3.96 -10.29
C ILE A 152 2.65 -2.68 -10.27
N LYS A 153 1.97 -1.53 -10.35
CA LYS A 153 2.64 -0.22 -10.32
C LYS A 153 2.79 0.24 -8.87
N GLN A 154 4.03 0.59 -8.51
CA GLN A 154 4.33 1.24 -7.24
C GLN A 154 3.62 2.59 -7.17
N GLY A 155 3.00 2.88 -6.03
CA GLY A 155 2.45 4.18 -5.69
C GLY A 155 3.57 5.14 -5.26
N TYR A 156 3.38 6.43 -5.56
CA TYR A 156 4.25 7.52 -5.10
C TYR A 156 3.36 8.55 -4.39
N GLY A 157 3.80 9.10 -3.25
CA GLY A 157 2.97 9.97 -2.43
C GLY A 157 3.20 9.82 -0.93
N GLY A 158 2.22 10.26 -0.14
CA GLY A 158 2.23 10.26 1.32
C GLY A 158 2.11 8.87 1.95
N GLU A 159 0.97 8.58 2.58
CA GLU A 159 0.74 7.30 3.26
C GLU A 159 0.68 6.12 2.26
N MET A 160 1.36 5.01 2.60
CA MET A 160 1.53 3.85 1.73
C MET A 160 1.22 2.55 2.49
N VAL A 161 0.63 1.59 1.81
CA VAL A 161 0.52 0.19 2.26
C VAL A 161 1.46 -0.70 1.45
N SER A 162 2.10 -1.69 2.07
CA SER A 162 3.03 -2.58 1.38
C SER A 162 2.43 -3.94 1.09
N VAL A 163 2.64 -4.44 -0.12
CA VAL A 163 2.42 -5.84 -0.50
C VAL A 163 3.77 -6.52 -0.72
N SER A 164 3.83 -7.83 -0.52
CA SER A 164 5.06 -8.60 -0.63
C SER A 164 4.93 -9.76 -1.62
N ALA A 165 6.03 -10.09 -2.30
CA ALA A 165 6.18 -11.28 -3.12
C ALA A 165 7.45 -12.02 -2.72
N SER A 166 7.46 -13.34 -2.80
CA SER A 166 8.64 -14.17 -2.57
C SER A 166 9.08 -14.80 -3.89
N PHE A 167 10.23 -14.37 -4.41
CA PHE A 167 10.84 -14.97 -5.58
C PHE A 167 12.36 -14.96 -5.44
N GLU A 168 13.06 -15.88 -6.12
CA GLU A 168 14.53 -16.01 -6.05
C GLU A 168 15.07 -16.22 -4.61
N GLY A 169 14.23 -16.78 -3.72
CA GLY A 169 14.58 -16.98 -2.30
C GLY A 169 14.59 -15.70 -1.46
N LYS A 170 14.06 -14.58 -1.98
CA LYS A 170 13.99 -13.29 -1.28
C LYS A 170 12.57 -12.74 -1.26
N GLN A 171 12.26 -11.96 -0.22
CA GLN A 171 11.04 -11.18 -0.16
C GLN A 171 11.24 -9.81 -0.82
N HIS A 172 10.32 -9.45 -1.70
CA HIS A 172 10.26 -8.18 -2.40
C HIS A 172 9.02 -7.42 -1.94
N LEU A 173 9.17 -6.16 -1.54
CA LEU A 173 8.06 -5.31 -1.11
C LEU A 173 7.74 -4.24 -2.16
N LEU A 174 6.44 -3.98 -2.36
CA LEU A 174 5.93 -2.94 -3.24
C LEU A 174 4.94 -2.07 -2.47
N SER A 175 5.14 -0.77 -2.53
CA SER A 175 4.28 0.23 -1.88
C SER A 175 3.12 0.62 -2.80
N LEU A 176 1.89 0.52 -2.30
CA LEU A 176 0.67 1.01 -2.91
C LEU A 176 0.18 2.25 -2.17
N LEU A 177 -0.44 3.17 -2.89
CA LEU A 177 -1.00 4.39 -2.30
C LEU A 177 -2.16 4.05 -1.35
N VAL A 178 -2.15 4.62 -0.16
CA VAL A 178 -3.34 4.61 0.72
C VAL A 178 -4.42 5.46 0.08
N VAL A 179 -5.57 4.84 -0.16
CA VAL A 179 -6.73 5.42 -0.81
C VAL A 179 -7.98 5.31 0.06
N ASN A 180 -8.79 6.36 0.00
CA ASN A 180 -10.11 6.41 0.64
C ASN A 180 -11.22 6.56 -0.41
N SER A 181 -11.12 5.83 -1.52
CA SER A 181 -12.07 5.91 -2.62
C SER A 181 -12.35 4.53 -3.21
N ILE A 182 -13.61 4.09 -3.10
CA ILE A 182 -14.08 2.82 -3.68
C ILE A 182 -13.87 2.81 -5.20
N GLY A 183 -14.18 3.91 -5.88
CA GLY A 183 -14.00 4.03 -7.33
C GLY A 183 -12.54 3.88 -7.77
N TYR A 184 -11.59 4.37 -6.98
CA TYR A 184 -10.16 4.14 -7.24
C TYR A 184 -9.80 2.67 -7.09
N VAL A 185 -10.23 2.03 -6.00
CA VAL A 185 -9.95 0.61 -5.72
C VAL A 185 -10.42 -0.27 -6.88
N LEU A 186 -11.67 -0.10 -7.31
CA LEU A 186 -12.22 -0.89 -8.40
C LEU A 186 -11.52 -0.61 -9.74
N ARG A 187 -11.15 0.64 -10.01
CA ARG A 187 -10.38 0.98 -11.22
C ARG A 187 -8.98 0.37 -11.20
N PHE A 188 -8.31 0.37 -10.04
CA PHE A 188 -6.99 -0.24 -9.87
C PHE A 188 -7.07 -1.75 -10.11
N LEU A 189 -8.01 -2.42 -9.46
CA LEU A 189 -8.20 -3.87 -9.59
C LEU A 189 -8.56 -4.24 -11.03
N LYS A 190 -9.47 -3.51 -11.68
CA LYS A 190 -9.81 -3.73 -13.09
C LYS A 190 -8.59 -3.59 -14.01
N LYS A 191 -7.71 -2.61 -13.74
CA LYS A 191 -6.46 -2.44 -14.49
C LYS A 191 -5.50 -3.60 -14.26
N LEU A 192 -5.36 -4.06 -13.00
CA LEU A 192 -4.51 -5.20 -12.66
C LEU A 192 -5.02 -6.49 -13.31
N CYS A 193 -6.31 -6.78 -13.20
CA CYS A 193 -6.96 -7.92 -13.84
C CYS A 193 -6.73 -7.95 -15.35
N ARG A 194 -6.84 -6.79 -16.02
CA ARG A 194 -6.56 -6.71 -17.47
C ARG A 194 -5.10 -6.99 -17.81
N SER A 195 -4.15 -6.54 -16.97
CA SER A 195 -2.72 -6.86 -17.15
C SER A 195 -2.40 -8.34 -16.90
N LEU A 196 -3.16 -8.99 -16.01
CA LEU A 196 -3.03 -10.41 -15.67
C LEU A 196 -3.91 -11.32 -16.54
N LEU A 197 -4.66 -10.75 -17.48
CA LEU A 197 -5.63 -11.47 -18.32
C LEU A 197 -6.64 -12.29 -17.50
N CYS A 198 -7.02 -11.78 -16.31
CA CYS A 198 -7.99 -12.40 -15.42
C CYS A 198 -9.23 -11.51 -15.22
N ASP A 199 -10.00 -11.36 -16.29
CA ASP A 199 -11.19 -10.51 -16.28
C ASP A 199 -12.25 -11.02 -15.29
N ASN A 200 -12.91 -10.08 -14.63
CA ASN A 200 -14.00 -10.33 -13.67
C ASN A 200 -13.62 -11.17 -12.43
N LEU A 201 -12.32 -11.25 -12.07
CA LEU A 201 -11.89 -11.88 -10.82
C LEU A 201 -12.42 -11.17 -9.58
N PHE A 202 -12.53 -9.84 -9.62
CA PHE A 202 -13.02 -9.03 -8.49
C PHE A 202 -14.25 -8.21 -8.85
N SER A 203 -15.16 -8.08 -7.89
CA SER A 203 -16.35 -7.23 -7.98
C SER A 203 -16.64 -6.55 -6.65
N ASN A 204 -17.38 -5.43 -6.67
CA ASN A 204 -17.97 -4.82 -5.47
C ASN A 204 -19.37 -5.37 -5.16
N GLN A 205 -19.85 -6.34 -5.94
CA GLN A 205 -21.12 -7.04 -5.73
C GLN A 205 -20.86 -8.53 -5.51
N PRO A 206 -21.66 -9.19 -4.67
CA PRO A 206 -21.58 -10.64 -4.49
C PRO A 206 -21.87 -11.37 -5.80
N PHE A 207 -21.16 -12.47 -6.02
CA PHE A 207 -21.44 -13.36 -7.14
C PHE A 207 -22.56 -14.31 -6.74
N GLN A 208 -23.59 -14.43 -7.58
CA GLN A 208 -24.60 -15.48 -7.40
C GLN A 208 -23.91 -16.82 -7.66
N GLN A 209 -23.70 -17.59 -6.59
CA GLN A 209 -23.25 -18.97 -6.71
C GLN A 209 -24.38 -19.74 -7.39
N TYR A 210 -24.27 -19.99 -8.69
CA TYR A 210 -25.14 -20.95 -9.36
C TYR A 210 -24.76 -22.31 -8.79
N ASN A 211 -25.56 -22.79 -7.84
CA ASN A 211 -25.48 -24.17 -7.38
C ASN A 211 -25.70 -25.03 -8.62
N ALA A 212 -24.61 -25.54 -9.20
CA ALA A 212 -24.68 -26.65 -10.13
C ALA A 212 -25.11 -27.87 -9.31
N VAL A 213 -26.42 -28.02 -9.12
CA VAL A 213 -27.02 -29.32 -8.90
C VAL A 213 -26.62 -30.14 -10.12
N SER A 214 -25.63 -31.02 -9.93
CA SER A 214 -25.42 -32.13 -10.86
C SER A 214 -26.70 -32.95 -10.84
N GLU A 215 -27.57 -32.71 -11.80
CA GLU A 215 -28.65 -33.60 -12.18
C GLU A 215 -28.00 -34.92 -12.58
N SER A 216 -28.03 -35.89 -11.67
CA SER A 216 -27.66 -37.27 -11.96
C SER A 216 -28.72 -37.81 -12.91
N PRO A 217 -28.36 -38.45 -14.04
CA PRO A 217 -29.35 -39.11 -14.87
C PRO A 217 -29.89 -40.32 -14.08
N GLU A 218 -31.18 -40.29 -13.75
CA GLU A 218 -31.91 -41.46 -13.26
C GLU A 218 -31.93 -42.49 -14.39
N VAL A 219 -31.02 -43.46 -14.30
CA VAL A 219 -31.03 -44.64 -15.16
C VAL A 219 -32.25 -45.48 -14.75
N TYR A 220 -33.27 -45.42 -15.59
CA TYR A 220 -34.45 -46.26 -15.57
C TYR A 220 -34.02 -47.72 -15.86
N GLU A 221 -33.85 -48.55 -14.83
CA GLU A 221 -33.68 -49.99 -14.99
C GLU A 221 -35.07 -50.63 -15.18
N ASN A 222 -35.38 -50.92 -16.44
CA ASN A 222 -36.57 -51.60 -16.87
C ASN A 222 -36.32 -53.11 -16.90
N GLY A 223 -36.92 -53.84 -15.95
CA GLY A 223 -37.46 -55.19 -16.14
C GLY A 223 -36.49 -56.38 -16.20
N ARG A 224 -36.51 -57.23 -15.16
CA ARG A 224 -36.25 -58.66 -15.32
C ARG A 224 -36.88 -59.53 -14.22
N MET A 225 -38.01 -60.15 -14.60
CA MET A 225 -38.50 -61.51 -14.29
C MET A 225 -38.28 -62.09 -12.88
N GLU A 226 -39.37 -62.27 -12.13
CA GLU A 226 -39.49 -63.36 -11.14
C GLU A 226 -40.39 -64.46 -11.67
N ALA A 227 -40.01 -65.70 -11.31
CA ALA A 227 -40.57 -66.98 -11.71
C ALA A 227 -41.71 -67.43 -10.78
#